data_AF-X1E1S1-F1
#
_entry.id   AF-X1E1S1-F1
#
_cell.length_a   1.000
_cell.length_b   1.000
_cell.length_c   1.000
_cell.angle_alpha   90.00
_cell.angle_beta   90.00
_cell.angle_gamma   90.00
#
_symmetry.space_group_name_H-M   'P 1'
#
loop_
_entity.id
_entity.type
_entity.pdbx_description
1 polymer ?
#
loop_
_entity_poly.entity_id
_entity_poly.type
_entity_poly.pdbx_seq_one_letter_code
_entity_poly.pdbx_strand_id
1 'polypeptide(L)'
;LFRDFLSSKLRDLRRKKICLKAAHYFSSVQQTEYVASYYLQAGQFNKVVNIVSKVGYDLTDRGKSDTVCSYIERLPTSIINQHPDLLMVYGYALMLNGYPNEA
;
A
#
# COMPACT_ATOMS: atom_id res chain seq x y z
N LEU A 1 13.44 -6.28 -30.29
CA LEU A 1 14.11 -5.56 -29.18
C LEU A 1 13.44 -4.23 -28.84
N PHE A 2 13.54 -3.15 -29.64
CA PHE A 2 12.91 -1.86 -29.28
C PHE A 2 11.37 -1.88 -29.29
N ARG A 3 10.76 -2.52 -30.30
CA ARG A 3 9.29 -2.71 -30.38
C ARG A 3 8.74 -3.48 -29.19
N ASP A 4 9.43 -4.53 -28.77
CA ASP A 4 8.99 -5.41 -27.68
C ASP A 4 9.14 -4.72 -26.33
N PHE A 5 10.21 -3.91 -26.16
CA PHE A 5 10.39 -3.00 -25.03
C PHE A 5 9.30 -1.93 -24.95
N LEU A 6 8.96 -1.26 -26.06
CA LEU A 6 7.87 -0.29 -26.08
C LEU A 6 6.52 -0.95 -25.77
N SER A 7 6.28 -2.14 -26.32
CA SER A 7 5.04 -2.89 -26.09
C SER A 7 4.91 -3.31 -24.62
N SER A 8 5.99 -3.74 -23.98
CA SER A 8 5.98 -4.08 -22.55
C SER A 8 5.76 -2.85 -21.68
N LYS A 9 6.41 -1.72 -21.99
CA LYS A 9 6.19 -0.44 -21.28
C LYS A 9 4.78 0.11 -21.45
N LEU A 10 4.21 0.03 -22.65
CA LEU A 10 2.83 0.47 -22.89
C LEU A 10 1.81 -0.40 -22.15
N ARG A 11 2.05 -1.72 -22.05
CA ARG A 11 1.22 -2.62 -21.22
C ARG A 11 1.30 -2.26 -19.75
N ASP A 12 2.49 -1.97 -19.22
CA ASP A 12 2.67 -1.52 -17.83
C ASP A 12 1.94 -0.19 -17.55
N LEU A 13 2.07 0.79 -18.46
CA LEU A 13 1.36 2.07 -18.36
C LEU A 13 -0.17 1.90 -18.40
N ARG A 14 -0.69 1.03 -19.27
CA ARG A 14 -2.13 0.72 -19.32
C ARG A 14 -2.59 0.06 -18.02
N ARG A 15 -1.82 -0.90 -17.50
CA ARG A 15 -2.11 -1.57 -16.22
C ARG A 15 -2.17 -0.56 -15.08
N LYS A 16 -1.17 0.33 -14.96
CA LYS A 16 -1.16 1.39 -13.95
C LYS A 16 -2.38 2.30 -14.05
N LYS A 17 -2.78 2.71 -15.26
CA LYS A 17 -4.01 3.50 -15.46
C LYS A 17 -5.27 2.77 -15.01
N ILE A 18 -5.37 1.46 -15.25
CA ILE A 18 -6.50 0.66 -14.79
C ILE A 18 -6.51 0.56 -13.26
N CYS A 19 -5.36 0.29 -12.63
CA CYS A 19 -5.22 0.27 -11.18
C CYS A 19 -5.61 1.61 -10.54
N LEU A 20 -5.23 2.74 -11.15
CA LEU A 20 -5.67 4.06 -10.68
C LEU A 20 -7.19 4.23 -10.74
N LYS A 21 -7.82 3.85 -11.85
CA LYS A 21 -9.28 3.91 -11.98
C LYS A 21 -9.98 3.04 -10.94
N ALA A 22 -9.48 1.83 -10.71
CA ALA A 22 -9.98 0.94 -9.66
C ALA A 22 -9.83 1.59 -8.27
N ALA A 23 -8.65 2.13 -7.95
CA ALA A 23 -8.42 2.80 -6.67
C ALA A 23 -9.36 3.99 -6.44
N HIS A 24 -9.60 4.81 -7.49
CA HIS A 24 -10.56 5.90 -7.43
C HIS A 24 -12.00 5.40 -7.22
N TYR A 25 -12.39 4.34 -7.92
CA TYR A 25 -13.71 3.72 -7.76
C TYR A 25 -13.90 3.17 -6.33
N PHE A 26 -12.99 2.33 -5.84
CA PHE A 26 -13.10 1.75 -4.50
C PHE A 26 -12.99 2.80 -3.39
N SER A 27 -12.24 3.89 -3.62
CA SER A 27 -12.22 5.03 -2.70
C SER A 27 -13.58 5.73 -2.63
N SER A 28 -14.33 5.80 -3.72
CA SER A 28 -15.69 6.38 -3.74
C SER A 28 -16.74 5.51 -3.05
N VAL A 29 -16.51 4.20 -2.99
CA VAL A 29 -17.41 3.21 -2.36
C VAL A 29 -16.98 2.88 -0.91
N GLN A 30 -16.05 3.66 -0.34
CA GLN A 30 -15.51 3.48 1.03
C GLN A 30 -14.88 2.09 1.32
N GLN A 31 -14.51 1.33 0.29
CA GLN A 31 -13.85 0.03 0.45
C GLN A 31 -12.32 0.20 0.57
N THR A 32 -11.88 0.85 1.65
CA THR A 32 -10.50 1.29 1.90
C THR A 32 -9.46 0.17 1.81
N GLU A 33 -9.82 -1.06 2.13
CA GLU A 33 -8.93 -2.23 2.08
C GLU A 33 -8.39 -2.49 0.66
N TYR A 34 -9.24 -2.41 -0.36
CA TYR A 34 -8.80 -2.65 -1.74
C TYR A 34 -8.02 -1.47 -2.30
N VAL A 35 -8.28 -0.25 -1.81
CA VAL A 35 -7.70 0.98 -2.35
C VAL A 35 -6.18 1.02 -2.17
N ALA A 36 -5.67 0.63 -1.00
CA ALA A 36 -4.22 0.57 -0.74
C ALA A 36 -3.51 -0.40 -1.70
N SER A 37 -4.11 -1.57 -1.96
CA SER A 37 -3.55 -2.56 -2.87
C SER A 37 -3.46 -2.06 -4.32
N TYR A 38 -4.47 -1.33 -4.79
CA TYR A 38 -4.48 -0.77 -6.14
C TYR A 38 -3.55 0.43 -6.28
N TYR A 39 -3.42 1.27 -5.25
CA TYR A 39 -2.43 2.35 -5.27
C TYR A 39 -0.99 1.84 -5.21
N LEU A 40 -0.71 0.76 -4.47
CA LEU A 40 0.58 0.06 -4.51
C LEU A 40 0.90 -0.43 -5.92
N GLN A 41 -0.04 -1.10 -6.59
CA GLN A 41 0.17 -1.57 -7.97
C GLN A 41 0.34 -0.43 -8.99
N ALA A 42 -0.28 0.72 -8.73
CA ALA A 42 -0.15 1.92 -9.55
C ALA A 42 1.13 2.74 -9.24
N GLY A 43 1.92 2.36 -8.23
CA GLY A 43 3.10 3.11 -7.78
C GLY A 43 2.78 4.43 -7.09
N GLN A 44 1.56 4.61 -6.56
CA GLN A 44 1.11 5.83 -5.89
C GLN A 44 1.40 5.76 -4.38
N PHE A 45 2.68 5.70 -4.02
CA PHE A 45 3.10 5.43 -2.65
C PHE A 45 2.59 6.46 -1.63
N ASN A 46 2.59 7.76 -1.94
CA ASN A 46 2.03 8.79 -1.04
C ASN A 46 0.54 8.55 -0.74
N LYS A 47 -0.22 8.02 -1.70
CA LYS A 47 -1.63 7.69 -1.47
C LYS A 47 -1.80 6.45 -0.61
N VAL A 48 -0.88 5.49 -0.71
CA VAL A 48 -0.83 4.32 0.17
C VAL A 48 -0.53 4.77 1.60
N VAL A 49 0.49 5.61 1.79
CA VAL A 49 0.83 6.21 3.11
C VAL A 49 -0.40 6.87 3.72
N ASN A 50 -1.11 7.73 2.98
CA ASN A 50 -2.29 8.42 3.49
C ASN A 50 -3.41 7.45 3.93
N ILE A 51 -3.62 6.36 3.19
CA ILE A 51 -4.65 5.37 3.56
C ILE A 51 -4.20 4.57 4.77
N VAL A 52 -3.00 4.00 4.74
CA VAL A 52 -2.47 3.16 5.81
C VAL A 52 -2.36 3.96 7.11
N SER A 53 -1.96 5.23 7.06
CA SER A 53 -1.95 6.09 8.25
C SER A 53 -3.35 6.36 8.81
N LYS A 54 -4.37 6.41 7.94
CA LYS A 54 -5.75 6.69 8.34
C LYS A 54 -6.49 5.46 8.90
N VAL A 55 -6.26 4.28 8.32
CA VAL A 55 -7.03 3.06 8.64
C VAL A 55 -6.19 1.94 9.24
N GLY A 56 -4.88 2.11 9.35
CA GLY A 56 -3.95 1.07 9.78
C GLY A 56 -4.27 0.53 11.17
N TYR A 57 -4.47 1.41 12.15
CA TYR A 57 -4.86 1.01 13.51
C TYR A 57 -6.18 0.21 13.52
N ASP A 58 -7.23 0.72 12.87
CA ASP A 58 -8.53 0.05 12.79
C ASP A 58 -8.45 -1.31 12.07
N LEU A 59 -7.64 -1.43 11.01
CA LEU A 59 -7.42 -2.72 10.35
C LEU A 59 -6.67 -3.70 11.25
N THR A 60 -5.64 -3.24 11.96
CA THR A 60 -4.90 -4.04 12.92
C THR A 60 -5.81 -4.53 14.05
N ASP A 61 -6.65 -3.66 14.62
CA ASP A 61 -7.62 -4.01 15.68
C ASP A 61 -8.65 -5.06 15.21
N ARG A 62 -8.97 -5.07 13.91
CA ARG A 62 -9.83 -6.09 13.28
C ARG A 62 -9.10 -7.39 12.94
N GLY A 63 -7.86 -7.56 13.41
CA GLY A 63 -7.05 -8.76 13.17
C GLY A 63 -6.41 -8.81 11.78
N LYS A 64 -6.32 -7.68 11.06
CA LYS A 64 -5.69 -7.60 9.73
C LYS A 64 -4.25 -7.06 9.79
N SER A 65 -3.55 -7.30 10.90
CA SER A 65 -2.16 -6.90 11.14
C SER A 65 -1.23 -7.31 9.99
N ASP A 66 -1.32 -8.56 9.52
CA ASP A 66 -0.58 -9.06 8.34
C ASP A 66 -0.78 -8.20 7.08
N THR A 67 -2.01 -7.73 6.85
CA THR A 67 -2.33 -6.92 5.68
C THR A 67 -1.68 -5.53 5.79
N VAL A 68 -1.69 -4.95 6.99
CA VAL A 68 -1.04 -3.66 7.26
C VAL A 68 0.47 -3.77 7.10
N CYS A 69 1.10 -4.79 7.69
CA CYS A 69 2.54 -5.05 7.51
C CYS A 69 2.90 -5.22 6.03
N SER A 70 2.14 -6.04 5.29
CA SER A 70 2.36 -6.27 3.87
C SER A 70 2.26 -4.99 3.02
N TYR A 71 1.39 -4.05 3.38
CA TYR A 71 1.31 -2.76 2.68
C TYR A 71 2.53 -1.89 2.94
N ILE A 72 3.02 -1.86 4.17
CA ILE A 72 4.16 -1.03 4.59
C ILE A 72 5.46 -1.59 4.01
N GLU A 73 5.68 -2.90 4.08
CA GLU A 73 6.87 -3.59 3.56
C GLU A 73 7.04 -3.44 2.04
N ARG A 74 5.96 -3.17 1.31
CA ARG A 74 5.99 -2.94 -0.14
C ARG A 74 6.31 -1.49 -0.52
N LEU A 75 6.43 -0.59 0.44
CA LEU A 75 6.82 0.79 0.20
C LEU A 75 8.35 0.92 0.11
N PRO A 76 8.87 1.85 -0.71
CA PRO A 76 10.29 2.19 -0.68
C PRO A 76 10.71 2.67 0.71
N THR A 77 11.88 2.24 1.18
CA THR A 77 12.45 2.65 2.47
C THR A 77 12.61 4.16 2.60
N SER A 78 12.89 4.85 1.48
CA SER A 78 12.95 6.31 1.43
C SER A 78 11.62 6.99 1.78
N ILE A 79 10.48 6.34 1.51
CA ILE A 79 9.15 6.85 1.84
C ILE A 79 8.82 6.51 3.29
N ILE A 80 9.10 5.29 3.74
CA ILE A 80 8.87 4.87 5.13
C ILE A 80 9.60 5.82 6.10
N ASN A 81 10.88 6.12 5.85
CA ASN A 81 11.69 6.98 6.71
C ASN A 81 11.25 8.46 6.73
N GLN A 82 10.42 8.88 5.78
CA GLN A 82 9.85 10.24 5.72
C GLN A 82 8.52 10.34 6.49
N HIS A 83 7.95 9.23 6.95
CA HIS A 83 6.63 9.17 7.57
C HIS A 83 6.68 8.44 8.92
N PRO A 84 7.08 9.10 10.01
CA PRO A 84 7.15 8.50 11.35
C PRO A 84 5.84 7.87 11.82
N ASP A 85 4.69 8.47 11.47
CA ASP A 85 3.37 7.93 11.80
C ASP A 85 3.16 6.53 11.20
N LEU A 86 3.73 6.28 10.03
CA LEU A 86 3.64 4.98 9.37
C LEU A 86 4.46 3.92 10.13
N LEU A 87 5.60 4.31 10.70
CA LEU A 87 6.41 3.43 11.55
C LEU A 87 5.65 3.08 12.84
N MET A 88 4.90 4.02 13.41
CA MET A 88 4.07 3.75 14.59
C MET A 88 2.95 2.75 14.28
N VAL A 89 2.29 2.89 13.14
CA VAL A 89 1.29 1.92 12.65
C VAL A 89 1.94 0.55 12.40
N TYR A 90 3.14 0.53 11.82
CA TYR A 90 3.86 -0.72 11.54
C TYR A 90 4.23 -1.46 12.82
N GLY A 91 4.83 -0.77 13.79
CA GLY A 91 5.17 -1.37 15.09
C GLY A 91 3.94 -1.90 15.82
N TYR A 92 2.83 -1.17 15.77
CA TYR A 92 1.56 -1.64 16.33
C TYR A 92 1.06 -2.91 15.65
N ALA A 93 1.12 -2.97 14.32
CA ALA A 93 0.76 -4.15 13.56
C ALA A 93 1.65 -5.35 13.89
N LEU A 94 2.98 -5.16 13.94
CA LEU A 94 3.95 -6.21 14.28
C LEU A 94 3.74 -6.79 15.69
N MET A 95 3.47 -5.93 16.68
CA MET A 95 3.20 -6.35 18.06
C MET A 95 2.02 -7.31 18.13
N LEU A 96 0.94 -7.01 17.41
CA LEU A 96 -0.27 -7.83 17.37
C LEU A 96 -0.17 -9.03 16.44
N ASN A 97 0.79 -9.03 15.51
CA ASN A 97 1.07 -10.16 14.64
C ASN A 97 1.97 -11.23 15.29
N GLY A 98 2.56 -10.94 16.45
CA GLY A 98 3.44 -11.87 17.15
C GLY A 98 4.84 -12.01 16.53
N TYR A 99 5.37 -10.96 15.88
CA TYR A 99 6.79 -10.86 15.51
C TYR A 99 7.56 -10.04 16.57
N PRO A 100 7.99 -10.63 17.69
CA PRO A 100 8.67 -9.90 18.77
C PRO A 100 10.12 -9.50 18.46
N ASN A 101 10.67 -9.83 17.28
CA ASN A 101 12.10 -9.67 16.98
C ASN A 101 12.44 -8.40 16.19
N GLU A 102 11.45 -7.60 15.79
CA GLU A 102 11.64 -6.38 14.97
C GLU A 102 11.17 -5.09 15.67
N ALA A 103 10.73 -5.20 16.94
CA ALA A 103 10.27 -4.08 17.78
C ALA A 103 11.41 -3.41 18.57
#